data_AF-A0A957HM39-F1
#
_entry.id   AF-A0A957HM39-F1
#
_cell.length_a   1.000
_cell.length_b   1.000
_cell.length_c   1.000
_cell.angle_alpha   90.00
_cell.angle_beta   90.00
_cell.angle_gamma   90.00
#
_symmetry.space_group_name_H-M   'P 1'
#
loop_
_entity.id
_entity.type
_entity.pdbx_description
1 polymer ?
#
loop_
_entity_poly.entity_id
_entity_poly.type
_entity_poly.pdbx_seq_one_letter_code
_entity_poly.pdbx_strand_id
1 'polypeptide(L)'
;MTTMPLETQILCHQCAAVLPVEVGSQFVTCEFCGAKNFIDKSGAVLHYAVRETVDETAASAALRRWMGGNQTVKDLDKKAQLERPSFQRFPMWMVRV
;
A
#
# COMPACT_ATOMS: atom_id res chain seq x y z
N MET A 1 -11.96 -5.31 18.61
CA MET A 1 -12.32 -6.00 17.36
C MET A 1 -11.06 -6.68 16.87
N THR A 2 -11.00 -8.01 16.97
CA THR A 2 -9.84 -8.80 16.57
C THR A 2 -9.73 -8.78 15.06
N THR A 3 -8.67 -8.18 14.53
CA THR A 3 -8.38 -8.17 13.10
C THR A 3 -7.99 -9.59 12.69
N MET A 4 -8.88 -10.32 12.02
CA MET A 4 -8.52 -11.58 11.36
C MET A 4 -7.51 -11.27 10.25
N PRO A 5 -6.33 -11.91 10.22
CA PRO A 5 -5.45 -11.80 9.07
C PRO A 5 -6.17 -12.39 7.85
N LEU A 6 -6.04 -11.71 6.71
CA LEU A 6 -6.61 -12.15 5.45
C LEU A 6 -5.86 -13.41 4.99
N GLU A 7 -6.39 -14.59 5.31
CA GLU A 7 -5.74 -15.86 4.98
C GLU A 7 -5.76 -16.08 3.46
N THR A 8 -4.57 -16.09 2.86
CA THR A 8 -4.39 -16.53 1.47
C THR A 8 -4.22 -18.05 1.48
N GLN A 9 -4.77 -18.77 0.50
CA GLN A 9 -4.70 -20.23 0.44
C GLN A 9 -3.85 -20.67 -0.76
N ILE A 10 -3.08 -21.75 -0.59
CA ILE A 10 -2.35 -22.41 -1.69
C ILE A 10 -2.64 -23.91 -1.70
N LEU A 11 -2.35 -24.58 -2.82
CA LEU A 11 -2.39 -26.04 -2.90
C LEU A 11 -1.01 -26.62 -2.60
N CYS A 12 -0.97 -27.70 -1.83
CA CYS A 12 0.26 -28.45 -1.58
C CYS A 12 0.79 -29.03 -2.90
N HIS A 13 2.06 -28.77 -3.23
CA HIS A 13 2.72 -29.29 -4.44
C HIS A 13 2.80 -30.83 -4.51
N GLN A 14 2.67 -31.53 -3.38
CA GLN A 14 2.79 -32.98 -3.32
C GLN A 14 1.44 -33.71 -3.25
N CYS A 15 0.51 -33.23 -2.44
CA CYS A 15 -0.78 -33.92 -2.20
C CYS A 15 -2.02 -33.11 -2.60
N ALA A 16 -1.84 -31.89 -3.12
CA ALA A 16 -2.92 -30.97 -3.48
C ALA A 16 -3.87 -30.56 -2.34
N ALA A 17 -3.54 -30.86 -1.08
CA ALA A 17 -4.30 -30.34 0.06
C ALA A 17 -4.28 -28.81 0.09
N VAL A 18 -5.38 -28.19 0.48
CA VAL A 18 -5.49 -26.75 0.65
C VAL A 18 -4.78 -26.35 1.94
N LEU A 19 -3.83 -25.42 1.86
CA LEU A 19 -3.03 -24.96 2.98
C LEU A 19 -3.33 -23.48 3.26
N PRO A 20 -3.70 -23.11 4.50
CA PRO A 20 -3.79 -21.71 4.89
C PRO A 20 -2.38 -21.10 4.95
N VAL A 21 -2.23 -19.89 4.43
CA VAL A 21 -0.97 -19.15 4.43
C VAL A 21 -1.14 -17.86 5.22
N GLU A 22 -0.31 -17.72 6.26
CA GLU A 22 -0.17 -16.48 7.01
C GLU A 22 0.57 -15.44 6.16
N VAL A 23 0.06 -14.21 6.16
CA VAL A 23 0.66 -13.08 5.44
C VAL A 23 2.10 -12.86 5.93
N GLY A 24 3.06 -12.96 5.01
CA GLY A 24 4.49 -12.79 5.32
C GLY A 24 5.28 -14.10 5.38
N SER A 25 4.63 -15.26 5.51
CA SER A 25 5.29 -16.57 5.51
C SER A 25 5.98 -16.87 4.17
N GLN A 26 7.16 -17.49 4.23
CA GLN A 26 7.93 -17.94 3.05
C GLN A 26 7.73 -19.43 2.76
N PHE A 27 7.40 -20.20 3.79
CA PHE A 27 7.17 -21.64 3.70
C PHE A 27 5.95 -22.00 4.55
N VAL A 28 5.22 -23.02 4.12
CA VAL A 28 4.19 -23.69 4.93
C VAL A 28 4.42 -25.21 4.88
N THR A 29 4.41 -25.85 6.03
CA THR A 29 4.51 -27.31 6.11
C THR A 29 3.11 -27.89 5.98
N CYS A 30 2.93 -28.83 5.05
CA CYS A 30 1.67 -29.53 4.89
C CYS A 30 1.43 -30.48 6.07
N GLU A 31 0.37 -30.26 6.83
CA GLU A 31 0.00 -31.14 7.95
C GLU A 31 -0.49 -32.53 7.49
N PHE A 32 -0.87 -32.65 6.21
CA PHE A 32 -1.37 -33.91 5.65
C PHE A 32 -0.27 -34.86 5.19
N CYS A 33 0.78 -34.35 4.54
CA CYS A 33 1.83 -35.19 3.95
C CYS A 33 3.25 -34.83 4.41
N GLY A 34 3.42 -33.84 5.29
CA GLY A 34 4.71 -33.39 5.82
C GLY A 34 5.56 -32.57 4.84
N ALA A 35 5.10 -32.35 3.60
CA ALA A 35 5.86 -31.65 2.59
C ALA A 35 6.01 -30.16 2.91
N LYS A 36 7.22 -29.61 2.72
CA LYS A 36 7.47 -28.17 2.86
C LYS A 36 7.14 -27.46 1.55
N ASN A 37 6.13 -26.61 1.56
CA ASN A 37 5.70 -25.85 0.39
C ASN A 37 6.34 -24.47 0.43
N PHE A 38 6.97 -24.07 -0.68
CA PHE A 38 7.47 -22.71 -0.86
C PHE A 38 6.33 -21.81 -1.35
N ILE A 39 6.17 -20.66 -0.71
CA ILE A 39 5.19 -19.65 -1.12
C ILE A 39 5.91 -18.74 -2.13
N ASP A 40 5.57 -18.90 -3.40
CA ASP A 40 6.13 -18.06 -4.46
C ASP A 40 5.59 -16.63 -4.31
N LYS A 41 6.46 -15.75 -3.79
CA LYS A 41 6.21 -14.32 -3.64
C LYS A 41 6.50 -13.53 -4.92
N SER A 42 6.77 -14.17 -6.06
CA SER A 42 6.96 -13.49 -7.34
C SER A 42 5.75 -12.64 -7.75
N GLY A 43 4.54 -12.97 -7.26
CA GLY A 43 3.32 -12.17 -7.39
C GLY A 43 2.98 -11.28 -6.17
N ALA A 44 3.77 -11.32 -5.09
CA ALA A 44 3.50 -10.55 -3.89
C ALA A 44 4.06 -9.14 -4.03
N VAL A 45 3.17 -8.18 -4.32
CA VAL A 45 3.51 -6.76 -4.32
C VAL A 45 3.85 -6.34 -2.89
N LEU A 46 5.07 -5.88 -2.68
CA LEU A 46 5.51 -5.32 -1.41
C LEU A 46 4.80 -3.98 -1.20
N HIS A 47 3.87 -3.93 -0.25
CA HIS A 47 3.22 -2.69 0.15
C HIS A 47 4.12 -1.94 1.13
N TYR A 48 4.74 -0.86 0.66
CA TYR A 48 5.48 0.07 1.52
C TYR A 48 4.61 1.29 1.82
N ALA A 49 4.15 1.41 3.08
CA ALA A 49 3.56 2.64 3.57
C ALA A 49 4.69 3.58 4.01
N VAL A 50 4.90 4.66 3.26
CA VAL A 50 5.81 5.73 3.68
C VAL A 50 5.14 6.53 4.78
N ARG A 51 5.89 6.87 5.84
CA ARG A 51 5.39 7.78 6.88
C ARG A 51 5.10 9.15 6.27
N GLU A 52 4.04 9.79 6.74
CA GLU A 52 3.73 11.16 6.36
C GLU A 52 4.89 12.09 6.71
N THR A 53 5.33 12.87 5.72
CA THR A 53 6.46 13.80 5.86
C THR A 53 6.01 15.25 6.03
N VAL A 54 4.70 15.51 5.88
CA VAL A 54 4.07 16.83 6.02
C VAL A 54 2.73 16.68 6.73
N ASP A 55 2.40 17.66 7.57
CA ASP A 55 1.07 17.79 8.17
C ASP A 55 0.13 18.63 7.27
N GLU A 56 -1.13 18.74 7.66
CA GLU A 56 -2.15 19.50 6.93
C GLU A 56 -1.78 20.98 6.73
N THR A 57 -1.14 21.60 7.73
CA THR A 57 -0.74 23.00 7.69
C THR A 57 0.36 23.21 6.65
N ALA A 58 1.40 22.36 6.69
CA ALA A 58 2.51 22.39 5.75
C ALA A 58 2.04 22.07 4.32
N ALA A 59 1.14 21.11 4.15
CA ALA A 59 0.53 20.77 2.87
C ALA A 59 -0.28 21.94 2.28
N SER A 60 -1.12 22.58 3.10
CA SER A 60 -1.91 23.75 2.70
C SER A 60 -1.03 24.94 2.31
N ALA A 61 0.04 25.18 3.06
CA ALA A 61 1.01 26.23 2.75
C ALA A 61 1.77 25.94 1.44
N ALA A 62 2.15 24.68 1.19
CA ALA A 62 2.79 24.28 -0.05
C ALA A 62 1.86 24.48 -1.26
N LEU A 63 0.59 24.10 -1.13
CA LEU A 63 -0.42 24.33 -2.15
C LEU A 63 -0.60 25.83 -2.45
N ARG A 64 -0.75 26.67 -1.41
CA ARG A 64 -0.87 28.13 -1.58
C ARG A 64 0.35 28.74 -2.27
N ARG A 65 1.57 28.29 -1.92
CA ARG A 65 2.80 28.73 -2.62
C ARG A 65 2.78 28.38 -4.10
N TRP A 66 2.36 27.16 -4.47
CA TRP A 66 2.23 26.76 -5.86
C TRP A 66 1.16 27.58 -6.60
N MET A 67 0.00 27.81 -5.97
CA MET A 67 -1.08 28.65 -6.53
C MET A 67 -0.70 30.12 -6.70
N GLY A 68 0.31 30.61 -5.99
CA GLY A 68 0.85 31.97 -6.18
C GLY A 68 1.95 32.06 -7.23
N GLY A 69 2.34 30.93 -7.83
CA GLY A 69 3.44 30.85 -8.79
C GLY A 69 3.06 31.24 -10.21
N ASN A 70 4.08 31.49 -11.05
CA ASN A 70 3.93 31.96 -12.43
C ASN A 70 3.32 30.94 -13.41
N GLN A 71 3.14 29.69 -12.99
CA GLN A 71 2.53 28.63 -13.81
C GLN A 71 1.02 28.49 -13.58
N THR A 72 0.40 29.44 -12.87
CA THR A 72 -1.02 29.40 -12.52
C THR A 72 -1.72 30.71 -12.91
N VAL A 73 -3.06 30.72 -12.82
CA VAL A 73 -3.85 31.92 -13.09
C VAL A 73 -3.55 32.99 -12.03
N LYS A 74 -3.47 34.25 -12.45
CA LYS A 74 -3.17 35.39 -11.57
C LYS A 74 -4.11 35.43 -10.35
N ASP A 75 -3.50 35.55 -9.17
CA ASP A 75 -4.16 35.61 -7.85
C ASP A 75 -4.98 34.33 -7.50
N LEU A 76 -4.64 33.17 -8.07
CA LEU A 76 -5.30 31.90 -7.73
C LEU A 76 -5.18 31.60 -6.22
N ASP A 77 -4.03 31.88 -5.62
CA ASP A 77 -3.77 31.78 -4.19
C ASP A 77 -4.67 32.65 -3.31
N LYS A 78 -5.29 33.70 -3.86
CA LYS A 78 -6.20 34.60 -3.13
C LYS A 78 -7.66 34.34 -3.45
N LYS A 79 -7.97 34.00 -4.71
CA LYS A 79 -9.33 33.86 -5.21
C LYS A 79 -9.90 32.46 -5.02
N ALA A 80 -9.05 31.45 -4.96
CA ALA A 80 -9.49 30.07 -4.74
C ALA A 80 -9.90 29.84 -3.28
N GLN A 81 -11.03 29.16 -3.11
CA GLN A 81 -11.46 28.60 -1.84
C GLN A 81 -10.98 27.14 -1.79
N LEU A 82 -10.27 26.80 -0.72
CA LEU A 82 -9.94 25.41 -0.43
C LEU A 82 -11.09 24.84 0.38
N GLU A 83 -11.72 23.78 -0.11
CA GLU A 83 -12.90 23.20 0.56
C GLU A 83 -12.49 22.41 1.81
N ARG A 84 -12.09 21.16 1.65
CA ARG A 84 -11.70 20.28 2.76
C ARG A 84 -10.45 19.52 2.38
N PRO A 85 -9.31 19.78 3.03
CA PRO A 85 -8.14 18.92 2.89
C PRO A 85 -8.50 17.51 3.37
N SER A 86 -8.01 16.50 2.68
CA SER A 86 -8.15 15.10 3.08
C SER A 86 -6.83 14.37 2.90
N PHE A 87 -6.50 13.53 3.87
CA PHE A 87 -5.33 12.67 3.75
C PHE A 87 -5.68 11.49 2.84
N GLN A 88 -4.89 11.31 1.77
CA GLN A 88 -5.07 10.20 0.82
C GLN A 88 -3.78 9.40 0.71
N ARG A 89 -3.91 8.07 0.79
CA ARG A 89 -2.81 7.15 0.48
C ARG A 89 -2.83 6.87 -1.01
N PHE A 90 -1.82 7.34 -1.74
CA PHE A 90 -1.66 7.01 -3.14
C PHE A 90 -0.89 5.69 -3.28
N PRO A 91 -1.45 4.66 -3.95
CA PRO A 91 -0.69 3.46 -4.26
C PRO A 91 0.41 3.82 -5.27
N MET A 92 1.66 3.76 -4.81
CA MET A 92 2.83 3.96 -5.65
C MET A 92 3.39 2.59 -6.04
N TRP A 93 3.45 2.32 -7.34
CA TRP A 93 4.01 1.09 -7.88
C TRP A 93 5.45 1.36 -8.30
N MET A 94 6.42 0.75 -7.63
CA MET A 94 7.80 0.76 -8.10
C MET A 94 8.01 -0.42 -9.03
N VAL A 95 7.96 -0.16 -10.34
CA VAL A 95 8.34 -1.14 -11.36
C VAL A 95 9.87 -1.07 -11.50
N ARG A 96 10.57 -2.18 -11.20
CA ARG A 96 12.00 -2.31 -11.48
C ARG A 96 12.16 -2.82 -12.92
N VAL A 97 12.98 -2.12 -13.70
CA VAL A 97 13.40 -2.49 -15.05
C VAL A 97 14.79 -3.09 -15.02
#